data_AF-V4UL24-F1
#
_entry.id   AF-V4UL24-F1
#
_cell.length_a   1.000
_cell.length_b   1.000
_cell.length_c   1.000
_cell.angle_alpha   90.00
_cell.angle_beta   90.00
_cell.angle_gamma   90.00
#
_symmetry.space_group_name_H-M   'P 1'
#
loop_
_entity.id
_entity.type
_entity.pdbx_description
1 polymer ?
#
loop_
_entity_poly.entity_id
_entity_poly.type
_entity_poly.pdbx_seq_one_letter_code
_entity_poly.pdbx_strand_id
1 'polypeptide(L)'
;MLSALSHAQALSFFSHSFLCLSTSPKTARSAPAMSASVVRIVIVGDVHDDWDLQEDSKALQLLKPDLVLFTGDFGNENVEIVQSVAELEFPKAVILGNHDSWKTQEFSGKKKDGVQLQLECLGEEHVAIRRLDFPTLKLSIVGGRPFSCGGQQIFRKRLLSVRYGVQDMDESAKRIYKAALGTPDDHLVILLAHNGPSGLGSEPNDICGKDWGFGGGDHGDPDLAQAISLLKETTKLCIPLVVFGHMHKELAYGNGLRKMIVVGADSTIYLNGAIVPRVKRLIDEQGADSSSVSNKTSFLRPDSKGTVRAFTVVEILDGRIDKIAERWIIVVGDTTTLQEEHILFKYSS
;
A
#
# COMPACT_ATOMS: atom_id res chain seq x y z
N MET A 1 -40.21 1.90 -68.59
CA MET A 1 -41.45 1.16 -68.96
C MET A 1 -41.48 -0.07 -68.06
N LEU A 2 -42.23 -0.10 -66.94
CA LEU A 2 -43.65 -0.53 -66.84
C LEU A 2 -43.84 -1.91 -67.53
N SER A 3 -44.32 -3.01 -66.92
CA SER A 3 -45.10 -3.19 -65.69
C SER A 3 -45.20 -4.69 -65.30
N ALA A 4 -45.44 -4.95 -63.99
CA ALA A 4 -46.49 -5.82 -63.41
C ALA A 4 -46.49 -7.35 -63.65
N LEU A 5 -47.04 -8.24 -62.80
CA LEU A 5 -47.49 -8.38 -61.40
C LEU A 5 -48.13 -9.79 -61.35
N SER A 6 -47.96 -10.57 -60.26
CA SER A 6 -48.93 -11.55 -59.68
C SER A 6 -48.18 -12.48 -58.70
N HIS A 7 -48.42 -12.43 -57.38
CA HIS A 7 -49.53 -12.95 -56.55
C HIS A 7 -49.26 -14.35 -55.95
N ALA A 8 -49.70 -14.50 -54.69
CA ALA A 8 -49.30 -15.46 -53.67
C ALA A 8 -50.17 -16.73 -53.57
N GLN A 9 -49.71 -17.74 -52.80
CA GLN A 9 -50.42 -18.63 -51.84
C GLN A 9 -49.44 -19.74 -51.37
N ALA A 10 -49.15 -19.96 -50.08
CA ALA A 10 -49.91 -20.55 -48.96
C ALA A 10 -49.65 -22.06 -48.72
N LEU A 11 -49.06 -22.36 -47.56
CA LEU A 11 -49.17 -23.53 -46.66
C LEU A 11 -49.16 -24.98 -47.21
N SER A 12 -48.25 -25.81 -46.69
CA SER A 12 -48.62 -27.11 -46.11
C SER A 12 -47.55 -27.67 -45.17
N PHE A 13 -48.03 -28.24 -44.06
CA PHE A 13 -47.30 -29.00 -43.06
C PHE A 13 -46.91 -30.39 -43.59
N PHE A 14 -45.70 -30.86 -43.29
CA PHE A 14 -45.45 -32.29 -43.15
C PHE A 14 -44.60 -32.58 -41.92
N SER A 15 -45.22 -33.33 -41.01
CA SER A 15 -44.65 -33.98 -39.83
C SER A 15 -43.73 -35.12 -40.27
N HIS A 16 -42.50 -35.14 -39.78
CA HIS A 16 -41.73 -36.37 -39.68
C HIS A 16 -41.17 -36.54 -38.28
N SER A 17 -41.79 -37.50 -37.60
CA SER A 17 -41.34 -38.11 -36.36
C SER A 17 -40.01 -38.83 -36.60
N PHE A 18 -38.96 -38.44 -35.89
CA PHE A 18 -37.81 -39.32 -35.66
C PHE A 18 -37.78 -39.72 -34.20
N LEU A 19 -37.86 -41.04 -34.02
CA LEU A 19 -37.85 -41.73 -32.75
C LEU A 19 -36.57 -41.49 -31.97
N CYS A 20 -36.78 -41.35 -30.68
CA CYS A 20 -35.82 -41.29 -29.61
C CYS A 20 -34.90 -42.53 -29.61
N LEU A 21 -33.58 -42.32 -29.65
CA LEU A 21 -32.63 -43.27 -29.06
C LEU A 21 -31.95 -42.61 -27.87
N SER A 22 -32.14 -43.26 -26.73
CA SER A 22 -31.55 -42.98 -25.43
C SER A 22 -30.03 -42.91 -25.48
N THR A 23 -29.46 -41.83 -24.96
CA THR A 23 -28.10 -41.85 -24.40
C THR A 23 -28.18 -41.41 -22.95
N SER A 24 -27.50 -42.19 -22.11
CA SER A 24 -27.51 -42.19 -20.64
C SER A 24 -27.25 -40.80 -20.02
N PRO A 25 -27.74 -40.54 -18.79
CA PRO A 25 -27.49 -39.28 -18.13
C PRO A 25 -26.00 -39.18 -17.81
N LYS A 26 -25.29 -38.30 -18.52
CA LYS A 26 -24.00 -37.81 -18.05
C LYS A 26 -24.30 -37.00 -16.80
N THR A 27 -23.96 -37.58 -15.66
CA THR A 27 -23.81 -36.90 -14.38
C THR A 27 -23.18 -35.54 -14.63
N ALA A 28 -23.94 -34.47 -14.42
CA ALA A 28 -23.40 -33.13 -14.34
C ALA A 28 -22.38 -33.15 -13.20
N ARG A 29 -21.10 -33.21 -13.54
CA ARG A 29 -20.04 -32.87 -12.59
C ARG A 29 -20.29 -31.41 -12.24
N SER A 30 -20.82 -31.18 -11.04
CA SER A 30 -20.76 -29.88 -10.40
C SER A 30 -19.31 -29.42 -10.52
N ALA A 31 -19.07 -28.32 -11.22
CA ALA A 31 -17.79 -27.63 -11.11
C ALA A 31 -17.54 -27.42 -9.61
N PRO A 32 -16.33 -27.70 -9.10
CA PRO A 32 -16.03 -27.38 -7.72
C PRO A 32 -16.31 -25.89 -7.55
N ALA A 33 -17.09 -25.53 -6.54
CA ALA A 33 -17.23 -24.14 -6.15
C ALA A 33 -15.80 -23.60 -5.96
N MET A 34 -15.37 -22.70 -6.84
CA MET A 34 -14.08 -22.05 -6.70
C MET A 34 -14.14 -21.35 -5.35
N SER A 35 -13.33 -21.79 -4.38
CA SER A 35 -13.26 -21.07 -3.11
C SER A 35 -12.78 -19.68 -3.44
N ALA A 36 -13.51 -18.66 -3.02
CA ALA A 36 -13.14 -17.28 -3.28
C ALA A 36 -11.70 -17.06 -2.82
N SER A 37 -10.84 -16.59 -3.74
CA SER A 37 -9.43 -16.35 -3.41
C SER A 37 -9.34 -15.03 -2.67
N VAL A 38 -9.11 -15.11 -1.35
CA VAL A 38 -8.81 -13.95 -0.52
C VAL A 38 -7.31 -13.68 -0.62
N VAL A 39 -6.94 -12.48 -1.03
CA VAL A 39 -5.56 -11.98 -0.92
C VAL A 39 -5.51 -10.97 0.21
N ARG A 40 -4.63 -11.18 1.18
CA ARG A 40 -4.44 -10.28 2.32
C ARG A 40 -3.12 -9.53 2.19
N ILE A 41 -3.21 -8.21 2.13
CA ILE A 41 -2.06 -7.31 2.12
C ILE A 41 -1.98 -6.64 3.49
N VAL A 42 -0.80 -6.67 4.11
CA VAL A 42 -0.52 -5.91 5.34
C VAL A 42 0.41 -4.75 5.02
N ILE A 43 0.06 -3.56 5.48
CA ILE A 43 0.81 -2.33 5.27
C ILE A 43 1.47 -1.92 6.58
N VAL A 44 2.77 -1.67 6.51
CA VAL A 44 3.59 -1.10 7.58
C VAL A 44 4.05 0.27 7.10
N GLY A 45 3.41 1.32 7.62
CA GLY A 45 3.78 2.69 7.27
C GLY A 45 4.65 3.37 8.31
N ASP A 46 5.52 4.24 7.81
CA ASP A 46 6.30 5.25 8.54
C ASP A 46 6.91 4.71 9.84
N VAL A 47 7.94 3.88 9.67
CA VAL A 47 8.48 3.05 10.75
C VAL A 47 9.17 3.86 11.85
N HIS A 48 9.90 4.94 11.53
CA HIS A 48 10.55 5.86 12.47
C HIS A 48 11.25 5.18 13.67
N ASP A 49 12.12 4.23 13.37
CA ASP A 49 12.85 3.41 14.34
C ASP A 49 12.00 2.42 15.18
N ASP A 50 10.68 2.39 15.00
CA ASP A 50 9.75 1.48 15.67
C ASP A 50 9.56 0.15 14.90
N TRP A 51 10.67 -0.57 14.68
CA TRP A 51 10.71 -1.91 14.07
C TRP A 51 11.52 -2.88 14.91
N ASP A 52 10.98 -4.09 15.08
CA ASP A 52 11.69 -5.23 15.65
C ASP A 52 11.31 -6.48 14.88
N LEU A 53 12.29 -7.11 14.20
CA LEU A 53 12.02 -8.25 13.33
C LEU A 53 11.29 -9.39 14.05
N GLN A 54 11.63 -9.67 15.31
CA GLN A 54 11.03 -10.79 16.03
C GLN A 54 9.58 -10.50 16.40
N GLU A 55 9.32 -9.33 17.00
CA GLU A 55 7.98 -8.97 17.44
C GLU A 55 7.04 -8.62 16.26
N ASP A 56 7.53 -7.89 15.25
CA ASP A 56 6.74 -7.62 14.04
C ASP A 56 6.47 -8.91 13.26
N SER A 57 7.42 -9.85 13.17
CA SER A 57 7.16 -11.16 12.55
C SER A 57 6.07 -11.94 13.28
N LYS A 58 6.08 -11.95 14.62
CA LYS A 58 5.02 -12.59 15.42
C LYS A 58 3.65 -11.96 15.13
N ALA A 59 3.57 -10.63 15.10
CA ALA A 59 2.32 -9.94 14.77
C ALA A 59 1.85 -10.23 13.34
N LEU A 60 2.78 -10.26 12.37
CA LEU A 60 2.48 -10.61 10.97
C LEU A 60 2.03 -12.06 10.83
N GLN A 61 2.61 -13.01 11.57
CA GLN A 61 2.15 -14.41 11.60
C GLN A 61 0.70 -14.54 12.06
N LEU A 62 0.26 -13.74 13.03
CA LEU A 62 -1.15 -13.67 13.43
C LEU A 62 -2.03 -13.10 12.31
N LEU A 63 -1.56 -12.06 11.62
CA LEU A 63 -2.29 -11.41 10.53
C LEU A 63 -2.35 -12.26 9.26
N LYS A 64 -1.42 -13.18 9.05
CA LYS A 64 -1.30 -14.06 7.87
C LYS A 64 -1.37 -13.29 6.54
N PRO A 65 -0.45 -12.35 6.27
CA PRO A 65 -0.38 -11.67 4.99
C PRO A 65 0.08 -12.62 3.88
N ASP A 66 -0.45 -12.41 2.69
CA ASP A 66 0.13 -12.92 1.44
C ASP A 66 1.22 -11.97 0.91
N LEU A 67 1.13 -10.68 1.26
CA LEU A 67 2.06 -9.64 0.85
C LEU A 67 2.16 -8.54 1.93
N VAL A 68 3.37 -8.05 2.18
CA VAL A 68 3.62 -6.90 3.07
C VAL A 68 4.10 -5.69 2.25
N LEU A 69 3.49 -4.53 2.47
CA LEU A 69 3.90 -3.27 1.83
C LEU A 69 4.50 -2.32 2.88
N PHE A 70 5.68 -1.79 2.60
CA PHE A 70 6.32 -0.78 3.44
C PHE A 70 6.30 0.58 2.75
N THR A 71 5.78 1.61 3.41
CA THR A 71 5.68 2.96 2.83
C THR A 71 6.90 3.83 3.10
N GLY A 72 7.91 3.34 3.82
CA GLY A 72 9.19 4.03 4.03
C GLY A 72 9.29 4.72 5.38
N ASP A 73 10.21 5.70 5.45
CA ASP A 73 10.58 6.43 6.66
C ASP A 73 11.02 5.50 7.79
N PHE A 74 12.11 4.75 7.55
CA PHE A 74 12.59 3.72 8.47
C PHE A 74 13.30 4.27 9.71
N GLY A 75 14.03 5.38 9.60
CA GLY A 75 14.79 5.92 10.74
C GLY A 75 15.92 6.90 10.41
N ASN A 76 15.67 7.91 9.58
CA ASN A 76 16.72 8.90 9.21
C ASN A 76 18.00 8.26 8.61
N GLU A 77 17.82 7.42 7.59
CA GLU A 77 18.84 6.54 6.98
C GLU A 77 19.36 5.43 7.90
N ASN A 78 18.47 4.81 8.68
CA ASN A 78 18.82 3.67 9.52
C ASN A 78 18.98 2.39 8.69
N VAL A 79 20.20 2.13 8.24
CA VAL A 79 20.55 0.95 7.43
C VAL A 79 20.26 -0.36 8.18
N GLU A 80 20.43 -0.40 9.51
CA GLU A 80 20.23 -1.61 10.30
C GLU A 80 18.75 -2.03 10.29
N ILE A 81 17.83 -1.07 10.40
CA ILE A 81 16.40 -1.35 10.29
C ILE A 81 16.02 -1.79 8.88
N VAL A 82 16.55 -1.13 7.85
CA VAL A 82 16.27 -1.55 6.46
C VAL A 82 16.81 -2.94 6.17
N GLN A 83 17.98 -3.29 6.69
CA GLN A 83 18.51 -4.66 6.62
C GLN A 83 17.58 -5.64 7.36
N SER A 84 17.12 -5.28 8.55
CA SER A 84 16.18 -6.09 9.33
C SER A 84 14.84 -6.30 8.60
N VAL A 85 14.35 -5.31 7.86
CA VAL A 85 13.15 -5.42 7.01
C VAL A 85 13.42 -6.32 5.79
N ALA A 86 14.60 -6.23 5.19
CA ALA A 86 15.00 -7.13 4.10
C ALA A 86 15.06 -8.60 4.57
N GLU A 87 15.43 -8.86 5.82
CA GLU A 87 15.47 -10.21 6.43
C GLU A 87 14.07 -10.81 6.72
N LEU A 88 12.99 -10.02 6.66
CA LEU A 88 11.62 -10.50 6.87
C LEU A 88 11.24 -11.60 5.85
N GLU A 89 10.75 -12.75 6.31
CA GLU A 89 10.49 -13.90 5.40
C GLU A 89 9.18 -13.82 4.60
N PHE A 90 8.35 -12.80 4.83
CA PHE A 90 7.12 -12.58 4.07
C PHE A 90 7.42 -11.93 2.71
N PRO A 91 6.69 -12.30 1.63
CA PRO A 91 6.72 -11.56 0.38
C PRO A 91 6.45 -10.08 0.64
N LYS A 92 7.27 -9.20 0.06
CA LYS A 92 7.16 -7.77 0.35
C LYS A 92 7.52 -6.87 -0.82
N ALA A 93 7.04 -5.63 -0.73
CA ALA A 93 7.47 -4.52 -1.56
C ALA A 93 7.69 -3.28 -0.68
N VAL A 94 8.75 -2.52 -0.98
CA VAL A 94 9.23 -1.43 -0.14
C VAL A 94 9.42 -0.17 -0.98
N ILE A 95 8.99 0.98 -0.48
CA ILE A 95 9.39 2.29 -0.99
C ILE A 95 10.14 3.04 0.12
N LEU A 96 11.22 3.74 -0.22
CA LEU A 96 11.99 4.57 0.71
C LEU A 96 11.36 5.96 0.80
N GLY A 97 11.22 6.46 2.01
CA GLY A 97 10.64 7.76 2.34
C GLY A 97 11.67 8.87 2.46
N ASN A 98 11.22 10.09 2.77
CA ASN A 98 12.15 11.23 2.82
C ASN A 98 13.20 11.09 3.93
N HIS A 99 12.84 10.48 5.06
CA HIS A 99 13.78 10.22 6.15
C HIS A 99 14.84 9.19 5.74
N ASP A 100 14.58 8.34 4.76
CA ASP A 100 15.55 7.35 4.27
C ASP A 100 16.65 7.94 3.38
N SER A 101 16.59 9.26 3.13
CA SER A 101 17.63 10.06 2.47
C SER A 101 17.99 11.34 3.24
N TRP A 102 17.75 11.35 4.56
CA TRP A 102 17.87 12.55 5.39
C TRP A 102 19.28 13.16 5.47
N LYS A 103 20.33 12.34 5.47
CA LYS A 103 21.73 12.74 5.71
C LYS A 103 22.56 12.78 4.43
N THR A 104 22.14 12.08 3.38
CA THR A 104 22.91 11.86 2.15
C THR A 104 22.94 13.13 1.30
N GLN A 105 24.10 13.80 1.31
CA GLN A 105 24.39 14.98 0.50
C GLN A 105 25.43 14.71 -0.59
N GLU A 106 26.38 13.80 -0.33
CA GLU A 106 27.42 13.38 -1.26
C GLU A 106 27.29 11.87 -1.56
N PHE A 107 27.31 11.51 -2.83
CA PHE A 107 27.04 10.14 -3.32
C PHE A 107 27.85 9.82 -4.60
N SER A 108 28.95 10.53 -4.82
CA SER A 108 29.90 10.34 -5.92
C SER A 108 31.27 9.82 -5.44
N GLY A 109 31.42 9.57 -4.13
CA GLY A 109 32.64 9.08 -3.51
C GLY A 109 32.84 7.57 -3.64
N LYS A 110 34.03 7.08 -3.31
CA LYS A 110 34.35 5.64 -3.31
C LYS A 110 33.63 4.86 -2.19
N LYS A 111 33.23 5.54 -1.11
CA LYS A 111 32.48 4.95 0.00
C LYS A 111 30.99 5.02 -0.30
N LYS A 112 30.28 3.90 -0.09
CA LYS A 112 28.83 3.83 -0.22
C LYS A 112 28.16 4.70 0.85
N ASP A 113 27.24 5.56 0.44
CA ASP A 113 26.39 6.32 1.34
C ASP A 113 25.23 5.49 1.91
N GLY A 114 24.52 6.03 2.90
CA GLY A 114 23.45 5.32 3.60
C GLY A 114 22.31 4.90 2.67
N VAL A 115 21.96 5.74 1.69
CA VAL A 115 20.93 5.37 0.70
C VAL A 115 21.42 4.20 -0.15
N GLN A 116 22.69 4.21 -0.62
CA GLN A 116 23.22 3.10 -1.42
C GLN A 116 23.21 1.77 -0.66
N LEU A 117 23.54 1.80 0.63
CA LEU A 117 23.50 0.60 1.48
C LEU A 117 22.06 0.07 1.65
N GLN A 118 21.09 0.95 1.90
CA GLN A 118 19.67 0.58 1.99
C GLN A 118 19.17 -0.06 0.69
N LEU A 119 19.54 0.50 -0.46
CA LEU A 119 19.19 -0.06 -1.78
C LEU A 119 19.77 -1.45 -2.00
N GLU A 120 21.01 -1.69 -1.56
CA GLU A 120 21.65 -3.00 -1.66
C GLU A 120 21.00 -4.04 -0.75
N CYS A 121 20.57 -3.64 0.45
CA CYS A 121 19.82 -4.52 1.35
C CYS A 121 18.48 -4.95 0.73
N LEU A 122 17.73 -4.00 0.15
CA LEU A 122 16.39 -4.25 -0.37
C LEU A 122 16.38 -4.93 -1.74
N GLY A 123 17.44 -4.77 -2.55
CA GLY A 123 17.56 -5.41 -3.86
C GLY A 123 16.32 -5.19 -4.73
N GLU A 124 15.66 -6.27 -5.15
CA GLU A 124 14.45 -6.24 -5.99
C GLU A 124 13.14 -5.90 -5.26
N GLU A 125 13.15 -5.81 -3.92
CA GLU A 125 11.97 -5.47 -3.12
C GLU A 125 11.68 -3.96 -3.10
N HIS A 126 12.69 -3.10 -3.36
CA HIS A 126 12.49 -1.65 -3.37
C HIS A 126 11.82 -1.13 -4.66
N VAL A 127 10.51 -0.91 -4.69
CA VAL A 127 9.76 -0.69 -5.95
C VAL A 127 9.87 0.70 -6.59
N ALA A 128 10.75 1.59 -6.12
CA ALA A 128 10.86 2.97 -6.64
C ALA A 128 10.96 3.03 -8.17
N ILE A 129 9.94 3.62 -8.80
CA ILE A 129 9.87 3.82 -10.25
C ILE A 129 10.11 2.51 -11.03
N ARG A 130 9.60 1.41 -10.46
CA ARG A 130 9.62 0.09 -11.09
C ARG A 130 8.38 -0.71 -10.71
N ARG A 131 8.27 -1.91 -11.27
CA ARG A 131 7.21 -2.86 -10.98
C ARG A 131 7.79 -4.14 -10.41
N LEU A 132 7.09 -4.70 -9.42
CA LEU A 132 7.32 -6.04 -8.90
C LEU A 132 6.03 -6.85 -9.05
N ASP A 133 6.12 -7.98 -9.75
CA ASP A 133 4.98 -8.84 -10.06
C ASP A 133 4.87 -10.00 -9.07
N PHE A 134 3.65 -10.28 -8.62
CA PHE A 134 3.28 -11.44 -7.80
C PHE A 134 2.25 -12.29 -8.54
N PRO A 135 2.67 -13.14 -9.50
CA PRO A 135 1.75 -13.86 -10.39
C PRO A 135 0.77 -14.79 -9.66
N THR A 136 1.19 -15.39 -8.55
CA THR A 136 0.32 -16.25 -7.73
C THR A 136 -0.83 -15.47 -7.08
N LEU A 137 -0.61 -14.19 -6.78
CA LEU A 137 -1.61 -13.30 -6.20
C LEU A 137 -2.37 -12.50 -7.27
N LYS A 138 -1.93 -12.56 -8.53
CA LYS A 138 -2.38 -11.70 -9.62
C LYS A 138 -2.28 -10.21 -9.27
N LEU A 139 -1.17 -9.84 -8.64
CA LEU A 139 -0.89 -8.46 -8.25
C LEU A 139 0.40 -7.97 -8.93
N SER A 140 0.42 -6.69 -9.26
CA SER A 140 1.61 -5.96 -9.67
C SER A 140 1.76 -4.71 -8.82
N ILE A 141 2.86 -4.61 -8.07
CA ILE A 141 3.16 -3.44 -7.25
C ILE A 141 4.03 -2.49 -8.07
N VAL A 142 3.53 -1.28 -8.31
CA VAL A 142 4.27 -0.25 -9.04
C VAL A 142 4.63 0.87 -8.07
N GLY A 143 5.92 1.16 -7.93
CA GLY A 143 6.37 2.18 -7.00
C GLY A 143 6.33 3.59 -7.59
N GLY A 144 5.95 4.55 -6.74
CA GLY A 144 6.07 5.98 -7.01
C GLY A 144 7.51 6.50 -6.94
N ARG A 145 7.65 7.82 -6.83
CA ARG A 145 8.94 8.48 -6.62
C ARG A 145 9.44 8.21 -5.18
N PRO A 146 10.69 7.73 -5.00
CA PRO A 146 11.26 7.57 -3.66
C PRO A 146 11.60 8.92 -3.03
N PHE A 147 11.77 8.92 -1.71
CA PHE A 147 12.22 10.08 -0.93
C PHE A 147 11.29 11.29 -0.99
N SER A 148 10.01 11.10 -1.31
CA SER A 148 9.11 12.24 -1.46
C SER A 148 8.91 12.98 -0.14
N CYS A 149 8.95 14.32 -0.16
CA CYS A 149 8.48 15.14 0.96
C CYS A 149 7.11 15.76 0.65
N GLY A 150 6.44 15.33 -0.42
CA GLY A 150 5.22 15.98 -0.87
C GLY A 150 5.39 17.34 -1.55
N GLY A 151 4.25 17.82 -2.06
CA GLY A 151 4.13 19.10 -2.73
C GLY A 151 4.81 19.19 -4.10
N GLN A 152 4.89 20.41 -4.62
CA GLN A 152 5.29 20.67 -6.00
C GLN A 152 6.81 20.59 -6.24
N GLN A 153 7.63 20.55 -5.19
CA GLN A 153 9.08 20.59 -5.31
C GLN A 153 9.70 19.21 -5.17
N ILE A 154 10.72 18.94 -5.98
CA ILE A 154 11.48 17.70 -5.88
C ILE A 154 12.51 17.80 -4.76
N PHE A 155 12.26 17.08 -3.67
CA PHE A 155 13.25 16.82 -2.63
C PHE A 155 14.41 15.98 -3.19
N ARG A 156 15.65 16.30 -2.79
CA ARG A 156 16.87 15.57 -3.22
C ARG A 156 17.03 15.43 -4.74
N LYS A 157 16.70 16.47 -5.51
CA LYS A 157 16.78 16.48 -6.99
C LYS A 157 18.08 15.90 -7.55
N ARG A 158 19.26 16.23 -6.99
CA ARG A 158 20.54 15.68 -7.48
C ARG A 158 20.65 14.16 -7.28
N LEU A 159 20.18 13.65 -6.14
CA LEU A 159 20.19 12.21 -5.83
C LEU A 159 19.24 11.45 -6.78
N LEU A 160 18.02 11.95 -6.93
CA LEU A 160 17.01 11.40 -7.84
C LEU A 160 17.47 11.41 -9.31
N SER A 161 18.11 12.50 -9.73
CA SER A 161 18.71 12.64 -11.06
C SER A 161 19.76 11.57 -11.32
N VAL A 162 20.69 11.35 -10.38
CA VAL A 162 21.79 10.39 -10.55
C VAL A 162 21.32 8.93 -10.47
N ARG A 163 20.41 8.59 -9.56
CA ARG A 163 20.02 7.19 -9.31
C ARG A 163 18.82 6.72 -10.10
N TYR A 164 17.88 7.63 -10.35
CA TYR A 164 16.59 7.30 -10.96
C TYR A 164 16.36 8.03 -12.27
N GLY A 165 17.29 8.89 -12.70
CA GLY A 165 17.16 9.68 -13.92
C GLY A 165 16.05 10.73 -13.88
N VAL A 166 15.52 11.06 -12.69
CA VAL A 166 14.42 12.02 -12.51
C VAL A 166 14.96 13.43 -12.40
N GLN A 167 14.58 14.30 -13.34
CA GLN A 167 15.01 15.71 -13.36
C GLN A 167 13.94 16.68 -12.87
N ASP A 168 12.67 16.35 -13.09
CA ASP A 168 11.49 17.16 -12.80
C ASP A 168 10.26 16.26 -12.60
N MET A 169 9.13 16.87 -12.22
CA MET A 169 7.89 16.15 -11.89
C MET A 169 7.32 15.43 -13.12
N ASP A 170 7.39 16.04 -14.30
CA ASP A 170 6.89 15.42 -15.54
C ASP A 170 7.70 14.16 -15.89
N GLU A 171 9.02 14.20 -15.77
CA GLU A 171 9.89 13.04 -15.98
C GLU A 171 9.63 11.96 -14.92
N SER A 172 9.38 12.36 -13.66
CA SER A 172 8.97 11.43 -12.61
C SER A 172 7.66 10.72 -12.97
N ALA A 173 6.63 11.47 -13.36
CA ALA A 173 5.31 10.95 -13.75
C ALA A 173 5.43 9.98 -14.93
N LYS A 174 6.20 10.34 -15.97
CA LYS A 174 6.46 9.48 -17.14
C LYS A 174 7.12 8.17 -16.76
N ARG A 175 8.03 8.18 -15.78
CA ARG A 175 8.72 6.96 -15.37
C ARG A 175 7.83 6.06 -14.51
N ILE A 176 7.01 6.62 -13.63
CA ILE A 176 5.97 5.86 -12.90
C ILE A 176 4.99 5.23 -13.90
N TYR A 177 4.53 5.99 -14.89
CA TYR A 177 3.69 5.49 -15.98
C TYR A 177 4.38 4.33 -16.73
N LYS A 178 5.64 4.50 -17.14
CA LYS A 178 6.41 3.46 -17.85
C LYS A 178 6.62 2.21 -17.00
N ALA A 179 6.82 2.35 -15.69
CA ALA A 179 6.99 1.22 -14.79
C ALA A 179 5.75 0.32 -14.76
N ALA A 180 4.55 0.89 -14.85
CA ALA A 180 3.31 0.12 -14.92
C ALA A 180 3.08 -0.58 -16.27
N LEU A 181 3.73 -0.15 -17.35
CA LEU A 181 3.52 -0.75 -18.67
C LEU A 181 4.03 -2.20 -18.73
N GLY A 182 3.29 -3.04 -19.45
CA GLY A 182 3.58 -4.48 -19.56
C GLY A 182 3.19 -5.27 -18.31
N THR A 183 2.37 -4.69 -17.43
CA THR A 183 1.70 -5.45 -16.36
C THR A 183 0.83 -6.53 -17.02
N PRO A 184 0.83 -7.78 -16.51
CA PRO A 184 -0.03 -8.83 -17.06
C PRO A 184 -1.51 -8.43 -17.03
N ASP A 185 -2.26 -8.78 -18.08
CA ASP A 185 -3.65 -8.33 -18.26
C ASP A 185 -4.60 -8.78 -17.15
N ASP A 186 -4.29 -9.87 -16.45
CA ASP A 186 -5.11 -10.40 -15.35
C ASP A 186 -4.64 -9.96 -13.95
N HIS A 187 -3.65 -9.06 -13.87
CA HIS A 187 -3.18 -8.51 -12.61
C HIS A 187 -3.94 -7.24 -12.21
N LEU A 188 -4.14 -7.07 -10.89
CA LEU A 188 -4.45 -5.77 -10.30
C LEU A 188 -3.16 -4.98 -10.08
N VAL A 189 -3.17 -3.70 -10.43
CA VAL A 189 -2.07 -2.77 -10.17
C VAL A 189 -2.31 -2.08 -8.83
N ILE A 190 -1.37 -2.23 -7.90
CA ILE A 190 -1.33 -1.47 -6.65
C ILE A 190 -0.18 -0.49 -6.74
N LEU A 191 -0.47 0.80 -6.59
CA LEU A 191 0.60 1.79 -6.49
C LEU A 191 1.10 1.86 -5.05
N LEU A 192 2.42 1.86 -4.87
CA LEU A 192 3.08 2.04 -3.57
C LEU A 192 3.97 3.28 -3.63
N ALA A 193 3.65 4.31 -2.85
CA ALA A 193 4.43 5.53 -2.78
C ALA A 193 4.75 5.88 -1.33
N HIS A 194 5.68 6.80 -1.11
CA HIS A 194 5.90 7.30 0.24
C HIS A 194 4.88 8.39 0.59
N ASN A 195 4.54 9.28 -0.34
CA ASN A 195 3.47 10.27 -0.17
C ASN A 195 2.32 10.05 -1.16
N GLY A 196 1.13 10.51 -0.80
CA GLY A 196 -0.07 10.37 -1.62
C GLY A 196 -0.11 11.34 -2.80
N PRO A 197 -0.99 11.12 -3.80
CA PRO A 197 -1.10 12.01 -4.94
C PRO A 197 -1.73 13.36 -4.56
N SER A 198 -1.36 14.42 -5.29
CA SER A 198 -2.04 15.71 -5.17
C SER A 198 -3.51 15.64 -5.61
N GLY A 199 -4.32 16.58 -5.16
CA GLY A 199 -5.77 16.65 -5.37
C GLY A 199 -6.59 16.12 -4.20
N LEU A 200 -5.93 15.70 -3.10
CA LEU A 200 -6.53 15.06 -1.94
C LEU A 200 -6.17 15.77 -0.62
N GLY A 201 -5.78 17.05 -0.67
CA GLY A 201 -5.27 17.78 0.50
C GLY A 201 -5.85 19.19 0.70
N SER A 202 -7.14 19.42 0.43
CA SER A 202 -7.76 20.74 0.58
C SER A 202 -7.68 21.31 2.01
N GLU A 203 -7.98 20.48 3.00
CA GLU A 203 -8.01 20.82 4.43
C GLU A 203 -6.83 20.16 5.16
N PRO A 204 -6.37 20.72 6.30
CA PRO A 204 -5.25 20.15 7.06
C PRO A 204 -5.41 18.66 7.43
N ASN A 205 -6.63 18.22 7.70
CA ASN A 205 -6.92 16.83 8.09
C ASN A 205 -7.26 15.91 6.91
N ASP A 206 -7.23 16.42 5.68
CA ASP A 206 -7.36 15.56 4.50
C ASP A 206 -6.14 14.64 4.36
N ILE A 207 -6.31 13.56 3.60
CA ILE A 207 -5.31 12.48 3.51
C ILE A 207 -3.94 12.96 3.01
N CYS A 208 -3.91 13.98 2.14
CA CYS A 208 -2.70 14.66 1.66
C CYS A 208 -2.62 16.14 2.11
N GLY A 209 -3.38 16.53 3.13
CA GLY A 209 -3.50 17.92 3.59
C GLY A 209 -2.35 18.36 4.48
N LYS A 210 -1.73 19.50 4.19
CA LYS A 210 -0.66 20.06 5.01
C LYS A 210 -1.23 20.60 6.34
N ASP A 211 -0.72 20.09 7.44
CA ASP A 211 -1.13 20.45 8.81
C ASP A 211 -0.04 21.18 9.61
N TRP A 212 1.09 21.49 8.97
CA TRP A 212 2.16 22.33 9.53
C TRP A 212 2.30 23.67 8.81
N GLY A 213 2.71 24.68 9.58
CA GLY A 213 2.88 26.04 9.07
C GLY A 213 1.54 26.72 8.76
N PHE A 214 1.61 27.99 8.36
CA PHE A 214 0.42 28.79 8.06
C PHE A 214 -0.10 28.50 6.65
N GLY A 215 -1.42 28.39 6.49
CA GLY A 215 -2.09 28.35 5.17
C GLY A 215 -2.56 26.98 4.67
N GLY A 216 -2.21 25.87 5.33
CA GLY A 216 -2.65 24.53 4.96
C GLY A 216 -2.34 24.15 3.50
N GLY A 217 -3.25 23.41 2.88
CA GLY A 217 -3.25 23.13 1.44
C GLY A 217 -2.66 21.79 1.04
N ASP A 218 -2.74 21.51 -0.27
CA ASP A 218 -2.42 20.19 -0.80
C ASP A 218 -0.92 19.92 -0.77
N HIS A 219 -0.54 18.85 -0.08
CA HIS A 219 0.83 18.37 0.03
C HIS A 219 1.08 17.05 -0.69
N GLY A 220 0.14 16.59 -1.51
CA GLY A 220 0.33 15.41 -2.32
C GLY A 220 1.32 15.61 -3.46
N ASP A 221 1.76 14.50 -4.03
CA ASP A 221 2.70 14.37 -5.13
C ASP A 221 2.01 14.59 -6.49
N PRO A 222 2.34 15.68 -7.23
CA PRO A 222 1.74 15.93 -8.54
C PRO A 222 2.14 14.92 -9.60
N ASP A 223 3.36 14.40 -9.52
CA ASP A 223 3.88 13.39 -10.45
C ASP A 223 3.13 12.06 -10.31
N LEU A 224 2.79 11.66 -9.08
CA LEU A 224 1.96 10.48 -8.83
C LEU A 224 0.54 10.67 -9.35
N ALA A 225 -0.08 11.84 -9.08
CA ALA A 225 -1.42 12.16 -9.58
C ALA A 225 -1.48 12.12 -11.12
N GLN A 226 -0.50 12.74 -11.78
CA GLN A 226 -0.38 12.75 -13.24
C GLN A 226 -0.18 11.34 -13.81
N ALA A 227 0.68 10.52 -13.20
CA ALA A 227 0.89 9.14 -13.64
C ALA A 227 -0.39 8.29 -13.52
N ILE A 228 -1.13 8.41 -12.41
CA ILE A 228 -2.41 7.72 -12.20
C ILE A 228 -3.42 8.11 -13.28
N SER A 229 -3.60 9.42 -13.53
CA SER A 229 -4.52 9.92 -14.55
C SER A 229 -4.17 9.35 -15.93
N LEU A 230 -2.90 9.44 -16.31
CA LEU A 230 -2.43 8.97 -17.60
C LEU A 230 -2.63 7.46 -17.77
N LEU A 231 -2.35 6.66 -16.73
CA LEU A 231 -2.57 5.21 -16.78
C LEU A 231 -4.05 4.88 -16.99
N LYS A 232 -4.96 5.56 -16.28
CA LYS A 232 -6.40 5.35 -16.40
C LYS A 232 -6.95 5.78 -17.76
N GLU A 233 -6.40 6.86 -18.33
CA GLU A 233 -6.83 7.39 -19.63
C GLU A 233 -6.34 6.55 -20.82
N THR A 234 -5.14 5.97 -20.72
CA THR A 234 -4.45 5.39 -21.89
C THR A 234 -4.30 3.87 -21.85
N THR A 235 -4.61 3.23 -20.73
CA THR A 235 -4.46 1.78 -20.55
C THR A 235 -5.75 1.13 -20.04
N LYS A 236 -5.76 -0.21 -19.98
CA LYS A 236 -6.85 -1.00 -19.37
C LYS A 236 -6.51 -1.51 -17.98
N LEU A 237 -5.44 -1.00 -17.37
CA LEU A 237 -4.97 -1.46 -16.08
C LEU A 237 -6.00 -1.16 -15.00
N CYS A 238 -6.28 -2.15 -14.16
CA CYS A 238 -7.13 -1.97 -12.99
C CYS A 238 -6.26 -1.47 -11.83
N ILE A 239 -6.49 -0.24 -11.37
CA ILE A 239 -5.77 0.36 -10.24
C ILE A 239 -6.75 0.52 -9.07
N PRO A 240 -7.09 -0.56 -8.33
CA PRO A 240 -8.06 -0.46 -7.24
C PRO A 240 -7.49 0.21 -5.99
N LEU A 241 -6.16 0.25 -5.84
CA LEU A 241 -5.50 0.70 -4.61
C LEU A 241 -4.25 1.55 -4.89
N VAL A 242 -4.13 2.66 -4.17
CA VAL A 242 -2.92 3.48 -4.06
C VAL A 242 -2.58 3.57 -2.58
N VAL A 243 -1.47 2.94 -2.19
CA VAL A 243 -0.97 2.91 -0.81
C VAL A 243 0.19 3.89 -0.64
N PHE A 244 0.15 4.68 0.42
CA PHE A 244 1.22 5.61 0.77
C PHE A 244 1.33 5.87 2.27
N GLY A 245 2.33 6.66 2.67
CA GLY A 245 2.60 7.06 4.04
C GLY A 245 2.80 8.58 4.16
N HIS A 246 3.86 9.01 4.84
CA HIS A 246 4.33 10.39 5.02
C HIS A 246 3.40 11.29 5.86
N MET A 247 2.13 11.39 5.46
CA MET A 247 1.14 12.25 6.10
C MET A 247 0.61 11.55 7.36
N HIS A 248 1.30 11.70 8.49
CA HIS A 248 0.99 10.97 9.72
C HIS A 248 -0.47 11.11 10.16
N LYS A 249 -1.00 10.04 10.78
CA LYS A 249 -2.39 9.97 11.27
C LYS A 249 -2.73 11.02 12.32
N GLU A 250 -1.84 11.23 13.29
CA GLU A 250 -2.00 12.31 14.26
C GLU A 250 -1.49 13.61 13.63
N LEU A 251 -2.32 14.65 13.66
CA LEU A 251 -1.97 15.95 13.09
C LEU A 251 -0.93 16.65 13.96
N ALA A 252 -0.09 17.45 13.31
CA ALA A 252 0.92 18.27 13.94
C ALA A 252 0.34 19.08 15.11
N TYR A 253 1.11 19.15 16.20
CA TYR A 253 0.75 19.82 17.44
C TYR A 253 -0.48 19.23 18.16
N GLY A 254 -0.87 17.98 17.85
CA GLY A 254 -2.00 17.30 18.50
C GLY A 254 -3.36 17.83 18.06
N ASN A 255 -3.45 18.40 16.85
CA ASN A 255 -4.66 19.08 16.35
C ASN A 255 -5.73 18.12 15.80
N GLY A 256 -5.75 16.86 16.23
CA GLY A 256 -6.74 15.86 15.84
C GLY A 256 -6.17 14.76 14.93
N LEU A 257 -7.07 14.11 14.18
CA LEU A 257 -6.74 12.96 13.35
C LEU A 257 -6.98 13.24 11.86
N ARG A 258 -6.09 12.70 11.03
CA ARG A 258 -6.16 12.71 9.58
C ARG A 258 -7.15 11.67 9.06
N LYS A 259 -7.81 11.98 7.95
CA LYS A 259 -8.53 11.00 7.13
C LYS A 259 -7.51 10.04 6.51
N MET A 260 -7.57 8.76 6.86
CA MET A 260 -6.59 7.76 6.39
C MET A 260 -7.02 7.04 5.09
N ILE A 261 -8.23 7.32 4.62
CA ILE A 261 -8.79 6.69 3.42
C ILE A 261 -9.63 7.68 2.61
N VAL A 262 -9.52 7.62 1.29
CA VAL A 262 -10.42 8.29 0.34
C VAL A 262 -10.80 7.31 -0.77
N VAL A 263 -12.07 7.23 -1.11
CA VAL A 263 -12.55 6.44 -2.26
C VAL A 263 -12.84 7.42 -3.40
N GLY A 264 -12.09 7.27 -4.50
CA GLY A 264 -12.28 8.07 -5.71
C GLY A 264 -13.58 7.74 -6.43
N ALA A 265 -14.04 8.67 -7.29
CA ALA A 265 -15.24 8.47 -8.10
C ALA A 265 -15.14 7.26 -9.06
N ASP A 266 -13.92 6.86 -9.40
CA ASP A 266 -13.61 5.68 -10.22
C ASP A 266 -13.40 4.40 -9.39
N SER A 267 -13.78 4.42 -8.11
CA SER A 267 -13.60 3.33 -7.13
C SER A 267 -12.15 3.00 -6.79
N THR A 268 -11.16 3.82 -7.20
CA THR A 268 -9.79 3.71 -6.68
C THR A 268 -9.77 4.12 -5.22
N ILE A 269 -9.20 3.28 -4.36
CA ILE A 269 -9.01 3.60 -2.95
C ILE A 269 -7.61 4.18 -2.75
N TYR A 270 -7.55 5.36 -2.15
CA TYR A 270 -6.33 5.99 -1.67
C TYR A 270 -6.22 5.70 -0.18
N LEU A 271 -5.14 5.02 0.22
CA LEU A 271 -4.95 4.51 1.57
C LEU A 271 -3.62 4.98 2.13
N ASN A 272 -3.70 5.69 3.25
CA ASN A 272 -2.52 6.14 3.99
C ASN A 272 -2.25 5.19 5.16
N GLY A 273 -1.06 4.63 5.21
CA GLY A 273 -0.59 3.69 6.23
C GLY A 273 0.24 4.31 7.36
N ALA A 274 0.47 5.63 7.36
CA ALA A 274 1.37 6.32 8.28
C ALA A 274 0.78 6.50 9.70
N ILE A 275 0.86 5.45 10.53
CA ILE A 275 0.51 5.52 11.96
C ILE A 275 1.79 5.69 12.77
N VAL A 276 2.01 6.88 13.35
CA VAL A 276 3.21 7.21 14.11
C VAL A 276 2.84 7.81 15.47
N PRO A 277 3.35 7.29 16.61
CA PRO A 277 4.15 6.06 16.71
C PRO A 277 3.31 4.81 16.41
N ARG A 278 3.91 3.84 15.71
CA ARG A 278 3.25 2.56 15.42
C ARG A 278 3.40 1.53 16.55
N VAL A 279 4.41 1.69 17.40
CA VAL A 279 4.68 0.80 18.53
C VAL A 279 4.40 1.53 19.84
N LYS A 280 3.61 0.91 20.70
CA LYS A 280 3.35 1.36 22.07
C LYS A 280 3.87 0.30 23.03
N ARG A 281 4.55 0.70 24.10
CA ARG A 281 4.98 -0.23 25.16
C ARG A 281 3.87 -0.39 26.19
N LEU A 282 3.62 -1.62 26.62
CA LEU A 282 2.74 -1.89 27.76
C LEU A 282 3.49 -1.55 29.04
N ILE A 283 2.95 -0.63 29.84
CA ILE A 283 3.45 -0.29 31.17
C ILE A 283 2.52 -0.96 32.19
N ASP A 284 3.07 -1.65 33.20
CA ASP A 284 2.28 -2.13 34.33
C ASP A 284 1.79 -0.94 35.16
N GLU A 285 0.47 -0.75 35.27
CA GLU A 285 -0.14 0.11 36.29
C GLU A 285 -0.13 -0.57 37.67
N GLN A 286 1.04 -0.99 38.14
CA GLN A 286 1.25 -1.46 39.51
C GLN A 286 2.36 -0.62 40.15
N GLY A 287 1.98 0.58 40.56
CA GLY A 287 2.88 1.50 41.26
C GLY A 287 2.42 2.94 41.40
N ALA A 288 1.16 3.28 41.12
CA ALA A 288 0.61 4.58 41.47
C ALA A 288 0.27 4.63 42.97
N ASP A 289 1.30 4.65 43.80
CA ASP A 289 1.20 5.20 45.15
C ASP A 289 2.36 6.18 45.38
N SER A 290 2.00 7.46 45.35
CA SER A 290 2.58 8.55 46.13
C SER A 290 4.12 8.65 46.26
N SER A 291 4.75 9.57 45.52
CA SER A 291 5.47 10.73 46.09
C SER A 291 6.48 11.36 45.13
N SER A 292 6.53 12.69 45.23
CA SER A 292 7.49 13.61 44.64
C SER A 292 8.96 13.30 44.96
N VAL A 293 9.85 13.50 43.99
CA VAL A 293 11.03 14.41 44.00
C VAL A 293 12.07 13.94 42.96
N SER A 294 12.60 14.92 42.24
CA SER A 294 13.69 14.86 41.26
C SER A 294 14.95 14.11 41.71
N ASN A 295 15.53 13.28 40.84
CA ASN A 295 16.85 13.54 40.26
C ASN A 295 17.29 12.46 39.25
N LYS A 296 18.11 12.92 38.29
CA LYS A 296 18.80 12.14 37.26
C LYS A 296 19.51 10.92 37.85
N THR A 297 19.15 9.73 37.39
CA THR A 297 20.11 8.63 37.17
C THR A 297 19.45 7.55 36.30
N SER A 298 20.21 7.05 35.34
CA SER A 298 19.88 5.91 34.49
C SER A 298 19.66 4.66 35.34
N PHE A 299 18.41 4.21 35.47
CA PHE A 299 18.09 2.89 36.00
C PHE A 299 16.97 2.28 35.17
N LEU A 300 17.31 1.16 34.52
CA LEU A 300 16.49 0.08 33.97
C LEU A 300 15.00 0.43 33.82
N ARG A 301 14.59 0.68 32.57
CA ARG A 301 13.17 0.75 32.21
C ARG A 301 12.51 -0.57 32.68
N PRO A 302 11.33 -0.53 33.30
CA PRO A 302 10.64 -1.75 33.72
C PRO A 302 10.54 -2.67 32.50
N ASP A 303 10.91 -3.94 32.68
CA ASP A 303 10.82 -4.97 31.65
C ASP A 303 9.41 -4.91 31.05
N SER A 304 9.29 -4.33 29.86
CA SER A 304 8.00 -4.18 29.22
C SER A 304 7.45 -5.56 28.98
N LYS A 305 6.31 -5.90 29.61
CA LYS A 305 5.67 -7.20 29.41
C LYS A 305 5.23 -7.45 27.98
N GLY A 306 5.18 -6.41 27.14
CA GLY A 306 4.93 -6.55 25.71
C GLY A 306 4.81 -5.21 24.99
N THR A 307 4.55 -5.30 23.69
CA THR A 307 4.31 -4.16 22.82
C THR A 307 2.94 -4.26 22.17
N VAL A 308 2.41 -3.13 21.73
CA VAL A 308 1.25 -3.04 20.85
C VAL A 308 1.69 -2.42 19.54
N ARG A 309 1.38 -3.08 18.43
CA ARG A 309 1.91 -2.76 17.10
C ARG A 309 0.76 -2.52 16.12
N ALA A 310 0.73 -1.36 15.48
CA ALA A 310 -0.30 -1.02 14.50
C ALA A 310 -0.02 -1.67 13.14
N PHE A 311 -1.03 -2.04 12.37
CA PHE A 311 -0.91 -2.49 10.99
C PHE A 311 -2.17 -2.08 10.23
N THR A 312 -2.06 -1.77 8.95
CA THR A 312 -3.25 -1.62 8.09
C THR A 312 -3.40 -2.86 7.22
N VAL A 313 -4.57 -3.49 7.25
CA VAL A 313 -4.84 -4.76 6.55
C VAL A 313 -5.86 -4.51 5.46
N VAL A 314 -5.52 -4.91 4.23
CA VAL A 314 -6.40 -4.89 3.06
C VAL A 314 -6.73 -6.33 2.69
N GLU A 315 -8.02 -6.63 2.57
CA GLU A 315 -8.52 -7.92 2.09
C GLU A 315 -9.13 -7.71 0.70
N ILE A 316 -8.60 -8.43 -0.28
CA ILE A 316 -9.08 -8.45 -1.67
C ILE A 316 -9.80 -9.78 -1.86
N LEU A 317 -11.08 -9.71 -2.24
CA LEU A 317 -11.93 -10.85 -2.53
C LEU A 317 -12.31 -10.81 -4.01
N ASP A 318 -11.99 -11.89 -4.74
CA ASP A 318 -12.33 -12.04 -6.17
C ASP A 318 -11.97 -10.81 -7.03
N GLY A 319 -10.76 -10.29 -6.81
CA GLY A 319 -10.21 -9.16 -7.56
C GLY A 319 -10.74 -7.78 -7.16
N ARG A 320 -11.49 -7.66 -6.06
CA ARG A 320 -12.00 -6.39 -5.53
C ARG A 320 -11.63 -6.22 -4.06
N ILE A 321 -11.39 -4.98 -3.65
CA ILE A 321 -11.14 -4.68 -2.23
C ILE A 321 -12.45 -4.89 -1.46
N ASP A 322 -12.44 -5.82 -0.51
CA ASP A 322 -13.58 -6.18 0.32
C ASP A 322 -13.54 -5.45 1.66
N LYS A 323 -12.38 -5.40 2.31
CA LYS A 323 -12.23 -4.78 3.63
C LYS A 323 -10.87 -4.11 3.77
N ILE A 324 -10.87 -2.94 4.42
CA ILE A 324 -9.66 -2.30 4.93
C ILE A 324 -9.88 -2.02 6.41
N ALA A 325 -8.94 -2.45 7.25
CA ALA A 325 -8.97 -2.19 8.67
C ALA A 325 -7.58 -1.91 9.23
N GLU A 326 -7.51 -0.97 10.16
CA GLU A 326 -6.35 -0.81 11.04
C GLU A 326 -6.48 -1.82 12.20
N ARG A 327 -5.39 -2.49 12.52
CA ARG A 327 -5.33 -3.50 13.60
C ARG A 327 -4.17 -3.21 14.53
N TRP A 328 -4.43 -3.21 15.82
CA TRP A 328 -3.42 -3.13 16.86
C TRP A 328 -3.19 -4.53 17.44
N ILE A 329 -1.98 -5.04 17.33
CA ILE A 329 -1.60 -6.39 17.79
C ILE A 329 -0.74 -6.28 19.04
N ILE A 330 -1.17 -6.91 20.12
CA ILE A 330 -0.35 -7.10 21.32
C ILE A 330 0.64 -8.25 21.06
N VAL A 331 1.90 -8.05 21.43
CA VAL A 331 2.96 -9.06 21.43
C VAL A 331 3.54 -9.14 22.84
N VAL A 332 3.40 -10.30 23.50
CA VAL A 332 3.88 -10.57 24.87
C VAL A 332 4.62 -11.91 24.84
N GLY A 333 5.95 -11.87 24.87
CA GLY A 333 6.76 -13.07 24.66
C GLY A 333 6.41 -13.72 23.32
N ASP A 334 5.93 -14.97 23.34
CA ASP A 334 5.49 -15.70 22.14
C ASP A 334 3.98 -15.62 21.87
N THR A 335 3.24 -14.87 22.70
CA THR A 335 1.79 -14.72 22.53
C THR A 335 1.49 -13.46 21.73
N THR A 336 0.63 -13.60 20.73
CA THR A 336 0.10 -12.48 19.95
C THR A 336 -1.42 -12.46 19.92
N THR A 337 -2.02 -11.30 20.16
CA THR A 337 -3.48 -11.14 20.15
C THR A 337 -3.89 -9.82 19.52
N LEU A 338 -5.02 -9.82 18.81
CA LEU A 338 -5.65 -8.59 18.33
C LEU A 338 -6.22 -7.81 19.52
N GLN A 339 -5.76 -6.57 19.71
CA GLN A 339 -6.27 -5.66 20.74
C GLN A 339 -7.45 -4.86 20.23
N GLU A 340 -7.29 -4.23 19.06
CA GLU A 340 -8.26 -3.30 18.50
C GLU A 340 -8.29 -3.48 16.98
N GLU A 341 -9.50 -3.42 16.40
CA GLU A 341 -9.71 -3.33 14.96
C GLU A 341 -10.59 -2.13 14.64
N HIS A 342 -10.10 -1.24 13.79
CA HIS A 342 -10.85 -0.10 13.27
C HIS A 342 -11.08 -0.28 11.77
N ILE A 343 -12.32 -0.49 11.37
CA ILE A 343 -12.69 -0.72 9.97
C ILE A 343 -12.75 0.63 9.25
N LEU A 344 -11.85 0.84 8.29
CA LEU A 344 -11.79 2.03 7.44
C LEU A 344 -12.70 1.91 6.22
N PHE A 345 -12.83 0.70 5.68
CA PHE A 345 -13.65 0.42 4.52
C PHE A 345 -14.20 -1.00 4.59
N LYS A 346 -15.44 -1.16 4.15
CA LYS A 346 -16.05 -2.47 3.91
C LYS A 346 -16.98 -2.37 2.71
N TYR A 347 -16.77 -3.23 1.72
CA TYR A 347 -17.65 -3.36 0.59
C TYR A 347 -19.02 -3.84 1.08
N SER A 348 -20.06 -3.06 0.80
CA SER A 348 -21.43 -3.43 1.10
C SER A 348 -22.02 -4.02 -0.17
N SER A 349 -22.27 -5.33 -0.16
CA SER A 349 -22.92 -6.08 -1.23
C SER A 349 -24.37 -5.67 -1.45
#